data_AF-A0A8I6GHQ8-F1
#
_entry.id   AF-A0A8I6GHQ8-F1
#
_cell.length_a   1.000
_cell.length_b   1.000
_cell.length_c   1.000
_cell.angle_alpha   90.00
_cell.angle_beta   90.00
_cell.angle_gamma   90.00
#
_symmetry.space_group_name_H-M   'P 1'
#
loop_
_entity.id
_entity.type
_entity.pdbx_description
1 polymer ?
#
loop_
_entity_poly.entity_id
_entity_poly.type
_entity_poly.pdbx_seq_one_letter_code
_entity_poly.pdbx_strand_id
1 'polypeptide(L)'
;MEPPHEDHSQLTWTLGGSQRLNHQLKNEHGLDLGPHTLVWCLVFMWDPQQLPLNLLPDCGFLTPGWTTLSGLGAWYCSDLICWGGDTSVLAGVYGPAEVKVSKEIFNKATLEVILRPKIGLPGVAEKSRERLIRNTCEAVVLGALHPRTSITVVLQVVSDTGSLLACCLNAACMALVDAGVPMRALFCGVTCALDPDGNLVLDPTTKQEKEARAILTFALDSAEQKLLMSATKGLYSDAELQQCLAAAQAASQHIFRFYRESLQRRYSKS
;
A
#
# COMPACT_ATOMS: atom_id res chain seq x y z
N MET A 1 -17.90 -49.48 -17.42
CA MET A 1 -18.56 -48.57 -16.48
C MET A 1 -17.71 -48.57 -15.22
N GLU A 2 -16.71 -47.69 -15.20
CA GLU A 2 -15.91 -47.20 -14.06
C GLU A 2 -14.92 -46.15 -14.63
N PRO A 3 -14.51 -45.13 -13.86
CA PRO A 3 -14.05 -43.82 -14.36
C PRO A 3 -12.54 -43.74 -14.60
N PRO A 4 -12.04 -42.78 -15.41
CA PRO A 4 -10.60 -42.57 -15.56
C PRO A 4 -10.03 -41.63 -14.48
N HIS A 5 -8.85 -42.04 -14.01
CA HIS A 5 -7.95 -41.39 -13.05
C HIS A 5 -7.50 -39.98 -13.48
N GLU A 6 -7.43 -39.06 -12.51
CA GLU A 6 -6.68 -37.80 -12.59
C GLU A 6 -5.17 -38.06 -12.49
N ASP A 7 -4.41 -37.65 -13.51
CA ASP A 7 -2.95 -37.61 -13.47
C ASP A 7 -2.46 -36.19 -13.18
N HIS A 8 -1.88 -36.01 -11.98
CA HIS A 8 -1.06 -34.86 -11.62
C HIS A 8 0.25 -34.88 -12.43
N SER A 9 0.34 -34.06 -13.47
CA SER A 9 1.61 -33.81 -14.18
C SER A 9 2.24 -32.50 -13.73
N GLN A 10 3.40 -32.63 -13.09
CA GLN A 10 4.33 -31.55 -12.79
C GLN A 10 4.81 -30.93 -14.12
N LEU A 11 4.50 -29.65 -14.35
CA LEU A 11 5.05 -28.89 -15.48
C LEU A 11 6.48 -28.43 -15.16
N THR A 12 7.46 -29.09 -15.77
CA THR A 12 8.86 -28.68 -15.80
C THR A 12 9.08 -27.58 -16.83
N TRP A 13 9.80 -26.53 -16.42
CA TRP A 13 10.08 -25.33 -17.20
C TRP A 13 11.08 -25.60 -18.33
N THR A 14 10.72 -25.33 -19.59
CA THR A 14 11.68 -25.33 -20.70
C THR A 14 12.04 -23.90 -21.10
N LEU A 15 13.35 -23.67 -21.30
CA LEU A 15 13.97 -22.38 -21.69
C LEU A 15 13.38 -21.72 -22.95
N GLY A 16 12.58 -22.44 -23.74
CA GLY A 16 11.99 -21.95 -25.00
C GLY A 16 10.91 -20.88 -24.83
N GLY A 17 10.19 -20.85 -23.69
CA GLY A 17 9.14 -19.83 -23.44
C GLY A 17 9.69 -18.42 -23.22
N SER A 18 10.89 -18.32 -22.65
CA SER A 18 11.54 -17.05 -22.30
C SER A 18 12.04 -16.28 -23.53
N GLN A 19 12.55 -16.99 -24.54
CA GLN A 19 13.07 -16.36 -25.76
C GLN A 19 11.97 -15.82 -26.70
N ARG A 20 10.80 -16.47 -26.73
CA ARG A 20 9.66 -16.05 -27.57
C ARG A 20 9.04 -14.74 -27.08
N LEU A 21 8.89 -14.57 -25.77
CA LEU A 21 8.34 -13.37 -25.15
C LEU A 21 9.26 -12.15 -25.35
N ASN A 22 10.57 -12.36 -25.20
CA ASN A 22 11.55 -11.29 -25.38
C ASN A 22 11.60 -10.78 -26.83
N HIS A 23 11.40 -11.68 -27.81
CA HIS A 23 11.33 -11.30 -29.22
C HIS A 23 10.05 -10.50 -29.56
N GLN A 24 8.94 -10.77 -28.86
CA GLN A 24 7.66 -10.06 -29.08
C GLN A 24 7.70 -8.65 -28.48
N LEU A 25 8.24 -8.49 -27.27
CA LEU A 25 8.41 -7.19 -26.60
C LEU A 25 9.45 -6.29 -27.29
N LYS A 26 10.48 -6.89 -27.91
CA LYS A 26 11.48 -6.16 -28.71
C LYS A 26 10.88 -5.58 -30.00
N ASN A 27 9.89 -6.25 -30.59
CA ASN A 27 9.20 -5.79 -31.80
C ASN A 27 8.14 -4.71 -31.53
N GLU A 28 7.41 -4.78 -30.41
CA GLU A 28 6.33 -3.82 -30.11
C GLU A 28 6.81 -2.57 -29.36
N HIS A 29 7.87 -2.70 -28.55
CA HIS A 29 8.29 -1.63 -27.62
C HIS A 29 9.81 -1.37 -27.57
N GLY A 30 10.62 -2.09 -28.35
CA GLY A 30 12.06 -1.83 -28.49
C GLY A 30 12.91 -2.06 -27.23
N LEU A 31 12.39 -2.79 -26.23
CA LEU A 31 13.07 -3.04 -24.96
C LEU A 31 13.71 -4.43 -24.95
N ASP A 32 15.02 -4.50 -24.69
CA ASP A 32 15.78 -5.75 -24.55
C ASP A 32 16.02 -6.01 -23.05
N LEU A 33 15.30 -6.95 -22.46
CA LEU A 33 15.32 -7.20 -21.02
C LEU A 33 15.98 -8.55 -20.70
N GLY A 34 16.92 -8.54 -19.76
CA GLY A 34 17.64 -9.72 -19.31
C GLY A 34 16.78 -10.74 -18.55
N PRO A 35 17.31 -11.96 -18.30
CA PRO A 35 16.54 -13.10 -17.79
C PRO A 35 15.93 -12.90 -16.39
N HIS A 36 16.47 -11.99 -15.58
CA HIS A 36 15.90 -11.65 -14.26
C HIS A 36 14.65 -10.77 -14.33
N THR A 37 14.49 -9.99 -15.41
CA THR A 37 13.33 -9.10 -15.61
C THR A 37 12.14 -9.83 -16.23
N LEU A 38 12.40 -10.92 -16.97
CA LEU A 38 11.36 -11.76 -17.58
C LEU A 38 10.51 -12.51 -16.53
N VAL A 39 11.10 -12.89 -15.39
CA VAL A 39 10.35 -13.48 -14.27
C VAL A 39 9.34 -12.49 -13.68
N TRP A 40 9.67 -11.20 -13.67
CA TRP A 40 8.77 -10.13 -13.23
C TRP A 40 7.67 -9.82 -14.26
N CYS A 41 7.97 -9.89 -15.57
CA CYS A 41 6.96 -9.71 -16.62
C CYS A 41 5.95 -10.86 -16.69
N LEU A 42 6.37 -12.12 -16.45
CA LEU A 42 5.46 -13.27 -16.45
C LEU A 42 4.46 -13.24 -15.30
N VAL A 43 4.82 -12.64 -14.15
CA VAL A 43 3.87 -12.37 -13.04
C VAL A 43 2.88 -11.25 -13.41
N PHE A 44 3.26 -10.35 -14.32
CA PHE A 44 2.45 -9.21 -14.77
C PHE A 44 1.51 -9.51 -15.94
N MET A 45 1.66 -10.65 -16.63
CA MET A 45 0.83 -11.02 -17.79
C MET A 45 -0.39 -11.88 -17.43
N TRP A 46 -0.92 -11.76 -16.20
CA TRP A 46 -2.28 -12.21 -15.91
C TRP A 46 -3.26 -11.10 -16.33
N ASP A 47 -3.81 -11.29 -17.52
CA ASP A 47 -4.75 -10.46 -18.26
C ASP A 47 -5.83 -9.75 -17.38
N PRO A 48 -5.93 -8.40 -17.40
CA PRO A 48 -6.98 -7.66 -16.72
C PRO A 48 -8.34 -7.66 -17.45
N GLN A 49 -8.49 -8.30 -18.61
CA GLN A 49 -9.71 -8.19 -19.43
C GLN A 49 -10.78 -9.28 -19.23
N GLN A 50 -10.65 -10.19 -18.27
CA GLN A 50 -11.70 -11.19 -18.00
C GLN A 50 -12.26 -11.11 -16.58
N LEU A 51 -13.04 -10.08 -16.31
CA LEU A 51 -14.10 -10.14 -15.29
C LEU A 51 -15.38 -9.57 -15.91
N PRO A 52 -16.47 -10.35 -16.03
CA PRO A 52 -17.71 -9.87 -16.61
C PRO A 52 -18.31 -8.79 -15.70
N LEU A 53 -18.33 -7.56 -16.21
CA LEU A 53 -19.23 -6.50 -15.77
C LEU A 53 -20.66 -7.00 -16.03
N ASN A 54 -21.33 -7.51 -15.00
CA ASN A 54 -22.79 -7.46 -14.84
C ASN A 54 -23.17 -8.26 -13.60
N LEU A 55 -23.30 -7.55 -12.47
CA LEU A 55 -24.27 -7.81 -11.41
C LEU A 55 -24.02 -6.78 -10.31
N LEU A 56 -24.66 -5.61 -10.43
CA LEU A 56 -25.10 -4.80 -9.29
C LEU A 56 -26.15 -3.81 -9.82
N PRO A 57 -27.40 -3.84 -9.30
CA PRO A 57 -28.39 -2.82 -9.57
C PRO A 57 -28.06 -1.53 -8.81
N ASP A 58 -28.59 -0.44 -9.35
CA ASP A 58 -28.47 0.94 -8.92
C ASP A 58 -28.60 1.15 -7.39
N CYS A 59 -27.58 1.73 -6.76
CA CYS A 59 -27.70 2.52 -5.53
C CYS A 59 -26.50 3.46 -5.41
N GLY A 60 -26.75 4.77 -5.53
CA GLY A 60 -25.76 5.80 -5.24
C GLY A 60 -25.45 5.87 -3.74
N PHE A 61 -24.28 6.43 -3.43
CA PHE A 61 -23.60 6.61 -2.14
C PHE A 61 -22.65 5.49 -1.69
N LEU A 62 -21.36 5.85 -1.72
CA LEU A 62 -20.25 5.38 -0.86
C LEU A 62 -20.31 3.91 -0.45
N THR A 63 -19.80 3.02 -1.31
CA THR A 63 -19.49 1.63 -0.90
C THR A 63 -18.03 1.30 -1.20
N PRO A 64 -17.17 1.06 -0.19
CA PRO A 64 -15.84 0.51 -0.39
C PRO A 64 -15.89 -1.03 -0.50
N GLY A 65 -15.37 -1.57 -1.60
CA GLY A 65 -15.19 -3.01 -1.84
C GLY A 65 -13.70 -3.39 -1.90
N TRP A 66 -13.37 -4.60 -1.45
CA TRP A 66 -12.00 -5.15 -1.45
C TRP A 66 -12.02 -6.51 -2.12
N THR A 67 -11.04 -6.78 -2.99
CA THR A 67 -10.87 -8.10 -3.64
C THR A 67 -9.50 -8.64 -3.27
N THR A 68 -9.45 -9.87 -2.75
CA THR A 68 -8.21 -10.60 -2.45
C THR A 68 -8.04 -11.74 -3.44
N LEU A 69 -6.90 -11.81 -4.14
CA LEU A 69 -6.50 -12.94 -4.97
C LEU A 69 -5.51 -13.81 -4.18
N SER A 70 -6.03 -14.82 -3.47
CA SER A 70 -5.19 -15.82 -2.79
C SER A 70 -4.90 -16.98 -3.72
N GLY A 71 -3.73 -17.00 -4.37
CA GLY A 71 -3.33 -18.15 -5.16
C GLY A 71 -1.97 -18.01 -5.81
N LEU A 72 -0.89 -18.33 -5.08
CA LEU A 72 0.34 -18.98 -5.56
C LEU A 72 1.29 -19.21 -4.36
N GLY A 73 1.77 -20.46 -4.23
CA GLY A 73 2.54 -20.92 -3.08
C GLY A 73 3.82 -20.12 -2.81
N ALA A 74 4.09 -19.92 -1.52
CA ALA A 74 5.24 -19.22 -0.95
C ALA A 74 5.32 -17.70 -1.19
N TRP A 75 4.18 -17.00 -1.16
CA TRP A 75 4.14 -15.54 -1.06
C TRP A 75 2.95 -15.14 -0.19
N TYR A 76 3.20 -14.60 1.01
CA TYR A 76 2.13 -14.01 1.82
C TYR A 76 1.73 -12.68 1.17
N CYS A 77 0.86 -12.75 0.17
CA CYS A 77 0.35 -11.60 -0.58
C CYS A 77 -0.94 -11.13 0.09
N SER A 78 -0.82 -10.18 1.01
CA SER A 78 -2.00 -9.49 1.56
C SER A 78 -2.32 -8.27 0.72
N ASP A 79 -2.86 -8.52 -0.47
CA ASP A 79 -3.32 -7.49 -1.40
C ASP A 79 -4.44 -6.67 -0.74
N LEU A 80 -4.07 -5.52 -0.19
CA LEU A 80 -5.00 -4.63 0.46
C LEU A 80 -5.08 -3.29 -0.28
N ILE A 81 -6.22 -3.07 -0.94
CA ILE A 81 -6.53 -1.88 -1.74
C ILE A 81 -7.26 -0.84 -0.88
N CYS A 82 -6.54 0.09 -0.25
CA CYS A 82 -7.18 1.16 0.53
C CYS A 82 -7.86 2.20 -0.38
N TRP A 83 -9.19 2.11 -0.53
CA TRP A 83 -10.00 3.11 -1.22
C TRP A 83 -10.34 4.29 -0.31
N GLY A 84 -9.59 5.37 -0.47
CA GLY A 84 -10.00 6.73 -0.13
C GLY A 84 -10.12 7.52 -1.43
N GLY A 85 -11.23 7.35 -2.16
CA GLY A 85 -11.41 7.87 -3.51
C GLY A 85 -10.77 7.01 -4.61
N ASP A 86 -10.62 7.56 -5.82
CA ASP A 86 -10.06 6.89 -7.02
C ASP A 86 -8.56 6.54 -6.90
N THR A 87 -7.92 6.88 -5.76
CA THR A 87 -6.53 6.56 -5.44
C THR A 87 -6.46 5.15 -4.88
N SER A 88 -5.68 4.30 -5.54
CA SER A 88 -5.48 2.91 -5.13
C SER A 88 -4.00 2.61 -5.01
N VAL A 89 -3.63 2.08 -3.83
CA VAL A 89 -2.29 1.62 -3.51
C VAL A 89 -2.39 0.19 -3.02
N LEU A 90 -1.50 -0.65 -3.54
CA LEU A 90 -1.30 -2.02 -3.10
C LEU A 90 -0.15 -2.07 -2.11
N ALA A 91 -0.33 -2.72 -0.97
CA ALA A 91 0.74 -2.95 0.00
C ALA A 91 0.94 -4.44 0.20
N GLY A 92 2.19 -4.88 0.23
CA GLY A 92 2.60 -6.22 0.62
C GLY A 92 3.64 -6.15 1.72
N VAL A 93 3.48 -6.97 2.76
CA VAL A 93 4.43 -7.05 3.86
C VAL A 93 5.06 -8.42 3.87
N TYR A 94 6.39 -8.42 3.75
CA TYR A 94 7.20 -9.58 4.01
C TYR A 94 7.51 -9.59 5.51
N GLY A 95 7.02 -10.63 6.17
CA GLY A 95 7.20 -10.86 7.60
C GLY A 95 8.67 -10.99 8.00
N PRO A 96 8.95 -11.24 9.29
CA PRO A 96 10.31 -11.23 9.82
C PRO A 96 11.17 -12.29 9.11
N ALA A 97 12.00 -11.81 8.19
CA ALA A 97 12.95 -12.59 7.41
C ALA A 97 14.37 -12.37 7.94
N GLU A 98 15.29 -13.28 7.59
CA GLU A 98 16.70 -13.15 7.97
C GLU A 98 17.37 -11.96 7.27
N VAL A 99 18.10 -11.16 8.04
CA VAL A 99 18.74 -9.94 7.53
C VAL A 99 20.14 -10.26 7.02
N LYS A 100 20.55 -9.57 5.95
CA LYS A 100 21.96 -9.50 5.60
C LYS A 100 22.75 -8.86 6.73
N VAL A 101 23.92 -9.42 7.06
CA VAL A 101 24.83 -8.93 8.11
C VAL A 101 25.08 -7.41 8.05
N SER A 102 25.13 -6.83 6.84
CA SER A 102 25.34 -5.38 6.67
C SER A 102 24.21 -4.49 7.20
N LYS A 103 22.99 -5.01 7.30
CA LYS A 103 21.80 -4.26 7.75
C LYS A 103 21.26 -4.81 9.07
N GLU A 104 22.01 -5.66 9.75
CA GLU A 104 21.57 -6.26 10.99
C GLU A 104 21.64 -5.24 12.12
N ILE A 105 20.56 -5.14 12.89
CA ILE A 105 20.52 -4.38 14.13
C ILE A 105 20.25 -5.37 15.26
N PHE A 106 21.14 -5.41 16.25
CA PHE A 106 21.06 -6.38 17.34
C PHE A 106 19.83 -6.20 18.23
N ASN A 107 19.44 -4.95 18.47
CA ASN A 107 18.42 -4.61 19.47
C ASN A 107 17.00 -4.49 18.88
N LYS A 108 16.86 -4.37 17.55
CA LYS A 108 15.55 -4.18 16.90
C LYS A 108 15.49 -4.83 15.53
N ALA A 109 14.29 -5.19 15.10
CA ALA A 109 14.00 -5.55 13.72
C ALA A 109 14.30 -4.37 12.77
N THR A 110 14.83 -4.68 11.59
CA THR A 110 15.10 -3.68 10.55
C THR A 110 13.88 -3.55 9.65
N LEU A 111 13.34 -2.34 9.56
CA LEU A 111 12.19 -2.06 8.72
C LEU A 111 12.67 -1.46 7.39
N GLU A 112 12.33 -2.11 6.29
CA GLU A 112 12.56 -1.62 4.94
C GLU A 112 11.22 -1.26 4.30
N VAL A 113 11.14 -0.07 3.71
CA VAL A 113 9.96 0.38 2.96
C VAL A 113 10.40 0.71 1.54
N ILE A 114 9.69 0.16 0.56
CA ILE A 114 9.91 0.35 -0.87
C ILE A 114 8.62 0.86 -1.49
N LEU A 115 8.65 2.05 -2.08
CA LEU A 115 7.54 2.67 -2.78
C LEU A 115 7.81 2.65 -4.28
N ARG A 116 6.95 1.96 -5.02
CA ARG A 116 7.00 1.87 -6.47
C ARG A 116 5.92 2.76 -7.08
N PRO A 117 6.29 3.78 -7.88
CA PRO A 117 5.31 4.60 -8.57
C PRO A 117 4.62 3.79 -9.68
N LYS A 118 3.50 4.32 -10.20
CA LYS A 118 2.76 3.72 -11.31
C LYS A 118 3.59 3.66 -12.61
N ILE A 119 4.36 4.71 -12.88
CA ILE A 119 5.11 4.89 -14.12
C ILE A 119 6.55 5.29 -13.77
N GLY A 120 7.51 4.60 -14.37
CA GLY A 120 8.93 4.92 -14.25
C GLY A 120 9.62 4.30 -13.03
N LEU A 121 10.88 4.70 -12.84
CA LEU A 121 11.71 4.28 -11.73
C LEU A 121 11.49 5.19 -10.50
N PRO A 122 11.66 4.68 -9.28
CA PRO A 122 11.49 5.48 -8.07
C PRO A 122 12.52 6.62 -8.03
N GLY A 123 12.03 7.86 -7.95
CA GLY A 123 12.83 9.07 -7.90
C GLY A 123 13.20 9.48 -6.47
N VAL A 124 13.71 10.71 -6.34
CA VAL A 124 14.07 11.29 -5.04
C VAL A 124 12.83 11.60 -4.19
N ALA A 125 11.73 12.01 -4.83
CA ALA A 125 10.47 12.30 -4.16
C ALA A 125 9.84 11.03 -3.56
N GLU A 126 9.91 9.90 -4.26
CA GLU A 126 9.43 8.62 -3.75
C GLU A 126 10.31 8.16 -2.59
N LYS A 127 11.64 8.27 -2.71
CA LYS A 127 12.56 7.96 -1.61
C LYS A 127 12.35 8.81 -0.35
N SER A 128 11.97 10.08 -0.50
CA SER A 128 11.65 10.91 0.67
C SER A 128 10.36 10.46 1.35
N ARG A 129 9.34 10.09 0.57
CA ARG A 129 8.08 9.49 1.06
C ARG A 129 8.31 8.14 1.73
N GLU A 130 9.15 7.27 1.15
CA GLU A 130 9.56 6.00 1.75
C GLU A 130 10.15 6.19 3.14
N ARG A 131 11.01 7.20 3.32
CA ARG A 131 11.59 7.51 4.64
C ARG A 131 10.53 7.93 5.66
N LEU A 132 9.54 8.73 5.24
CA LEU A 132 8.44 9.13 6.13
C LEU A 132 7.61 7.93 6.58
N ILE A 133 7.26 7.05 5.63
CA ILE A 133 6.49 5.84 5.92
C ILE A 133 7.31 4.90 6.81
N ARG A 134 8.60 4.71 6.51
CA ARG A 134 9.52 3.90 7.32
C ARG A 134 9.58 4.41 8.76
N ASN A 135 9.81 5.71 8.96
CA ASN A 135 9.88 6.30 10.29
C ASN A 135 8.55 6.14 11.05
N THR A 136 7.41 6.27 10.36
CA THR A 136 6.08 6.09 10.96
C THR A 136 5.87 4.64 11.39
N CYS A 137 6.20 3.67 10.52
CA CYS A 137 6.10 2.26 10.83
C CYS A 137 7.09 1.84 11.93
N GLU A 138 8.33 2.36 11.94
CA GLU A 138 9.30 2.08 13.01
C GLU A 138 8.85 2.60 14.38
N ALA A 139 8.09 3.71 14.44
CA ALA A 139 7.56 4.26 15.68
C ALA A 139 6.42 3.41 16.27
N VAL A 140 5.76 2.59 15.45
CA VAL A 140 4.56 1.82 15.83
C VAL A 140 4.86 0.33 15.99
N VAL A 141 5.74 -0.22 15.15
CA VAL A 141 6.14 -1.64 15.17
C VAL A 141 7.03 -1.90 16.39
N LEU A 142 6.71 -2.95 17.15
CA LEU A 142 7.51 -3.40 18.29
C LEU A 142 8.71 -4.22 17.81
N GLY A 143 9.69 -3.53 17.22
CA GLY A 143 10.89 -4.17 16.66
C GLY A 143 11.76 -4.92 17.68
N ALA A 144 11.59 -4.67 18.98
CA ALA A 144 12.31 -5.37 20.05
C ALA A 144 11.91 -6.84 20.20
N LEU A 145 10.72 -7.24 19.72
CA LEU A 145 10.25 -8.63 19.83
C LEU A 145 10.96 -9.56 18.83
N HIS A 146 11.51 -9.01 17.75
CA HIS A 146 12.16 -9.77 16.67
C HIS A 146 13.58 -9.23 16.37
N PRO A 147 14.54 -9.42 17.28
CA PRO A 147 15.92 -8.99 17.05
C PRO A 147 16.53 -9.73 15.86
N ARG A 148 17.39 -9.05 15.08
CA ARG A 148 18.08 -9.62 13.91
C ARG A 148 17.14 -10.13 12.80
N THR A 149 15.95 -9.56 12.70
CA THR A 149 15.00 -9.84 11.62
C THR A 149 14.78 -8.59 10.78
N SER A 150 14.35 -8.77 9.53
CA SER A 150 13.95 -7.68 8.64
C SER A 150 12.50 -7.85 8.25
N ILE A 151 11.76 -6.76 8.32
CA ILE A 151 10.39 -6.65 7.84
C ILE A 151 10.43 -5.71 6.65
N THR A 152 9.97 -6.19 5.50
CA THR A 152 9.98 -5.39 4.26
C THR A 152 8.54 -5.08 3.84
N VAL A 153 8.20 -3.79 3.78
CA VAL A 153 6.93 -3.28 3.30
C VAL A 153 7.12 -2.77 1.87
N VAL A 154 6.40 -3.36 0.92
CA VAL A 154 6.41 -2.95 -0.49
C VAL A 154 5.07 -2.31 -0.82
N LEU A 155 5.11 -1.07 -1.31
CA LEU A 155 3.95 -0.28 -1.71
C LEU A 155 4.02 -0.07 -3.23
N GLN A 156 2.99 -0.49 -3.95
CA GLN A 156 2.83 -0.26 -5.38
C GLN A 156 1.64 0.66 -5.62
N VAL A 157 1.89 1.81 -6.23
CA VAL A 157 0.82 2.74 -6.62
C VAL A 157 0.15 2.23 -7.89
N VAL A 158 -1.17 2.02 -7.84
CA VAL A 158 -1.99 1.55 -8.97
C VAL A 158 -2.66 2.74 -9.66
N SER A 159 -3.31 3.58 -8.86
CA SER A 159 -3.94 4.83 -9.29
C SER A 159 -3.62 5.94 -8.30
N ASP A 160 -3.33 7.14 -8.82
CA ASP A 160 -3.07 8.33 -8.02
C ASP A 160 -4.04 9.43 -8.42
N THR A 161 -4.98 9.73 -7.52
CA THR A 161 -5.96 10.81 -7.66
C THR A 161 -5.91 11.81 -6.51
N GLY A 162 -4.78 11.86 -5.80
CA GLY A 162 -4.55 12.73 -4.65
C GLY A 162 -4.36 11.95 -3.36
N SER A 163 -3.84 12.64 -2.35
CA SER A 163 -3.64 12.14 -0.98
C SER A 163 -2.80 10.86 -0.89
N LEU A 164 -1.85 10.69 -1.83
CA LEU A 164 -1.05 9.47 -1.99
C LEU A 164 -0.37 9.02 -0.68
N LEU A 165 0.19 9.96 0.08
CA LEU A 165 0.89 9.65 1.33
C LEU A 165 -0.04 9.06 2.40
N ALA A 166 -1.24 9.61 2.55
CA ALA A 166 -2.24 9.10 3.48
C ALA A 166 -2.71 7.70 3.07
N CYS A 167 -2.97 7.49 1.77
CA CYS A 167 -3.33 6.17 1.24
C CYS A 167 -2.22 5.12 1.48
N CYS A 168 -0.95 5.47 1.22
CA CYS A 168 0.18 4.58 1.47
C CYS A 168 0.33 4.21 2.96
N LEU A 169 0.13 5.15 3.88
CA LEU A 169 0.19 4.87 5.31
C LEU A 169 -0.94 3.92 5.73
N ASN A 170 -2.15 4.17 5.24
CA ASN A 170 -3.31 3.34 5.54
C ASN A 170 -3.14 1.91 5.00
N ALA A 171 -2.63 1.77 3.78
CA ALA A 171 -2.33 0.49 3.17
C ALA A 171 -1.22 -0.25 3.93
N ALA A 172 -0.14 0.46 4.31
CA ALA A 172 0.94 -0.12 5.09
C ALA A 172 0.48 -0.59 6.49
N CYS A 173 -0.33 0.21 7.19
CA CYS A 173 -0.84 -0.16 8.52
C CYS A 173 -1.61 -1.47 8.45
N MET A 174 -2.55 -1.57 7.52
CA MET A 174 -3.41 -2.73 7.43
C MET A 174 -2.67 -3.96 6.86
N ALA A 175 -1.71 -3.78 5.96
CA ALA A 175 -0.85 -4.88 5.52
C ALA A 175 0.04 -5.41 6.66
N LEU A 176 0.50 -4.55 7.57
CA LEU A 176 1.21 -4.96 8.79
C LEU A 176 0.30 -5.73 9.76
N VAL A 177 -0.97 -5.32 9.90
CA VAL A 177 -1.97 -6.07 10.68
C VAL A 177 -2.19 -7.46 10.09
N ASP A 178 -2.39 -7.55 8.79
CA ASP A 178 -2.67 -8.82 8.10
C ASP A 178 -1.46 -9.77 8.15
N ALA A 179 -0.24 -9.24 8.03
CA ALA A 179 0.99 -10.00 8.21
C ALA A 179 1.24 -10.43 9.67
N GLY A 180 0.41 -10.01 10.62
CA GLY A 180 0.54 -10.38 12.04
C GLY A 180 1.78 -9.79 12.71
N VAL A 181 2.31 -8.68 12.21
CA VAL A 181 3.48 -8.01 12.81
C VAL A 181 3.07 -7.39 14.14
N PRO A 182 3.82 -7.61 15.24
CA PRO A 182 3.51 -7.01 16.53
C PRO A 182 3.67 -5.49 16.48
N MET A 183 2.55 -4.78 16.68
CA MET A 183 2.49 -3.32 16.72
C MET A 183 1.95 -2.85 18.06
N ARG A 184 2.43 -1.70 18.54
CA ARG A 184 1.95 -1.07 19.77
C ARG A 184 0.50 -0.59 19.61
N ALA A 185 0.17 -0.08 18.43
CA ALA A 185 -1.14 0.46 18.09
C ALA A 185 -1.33 0.47 16.56
N LEU A 186 -2.54 0.76 16.09
CA LEU A 186 -2.77 1.06 14.67
C LEU A 186 -2.45 2.53 14.39
N PHE A 187 -2.15 2.86 13.13
CA PHE A 187 -1.97 4.23 12.69
C PHE A 187 -2.79 4.50 11.43
N CYS A 188 -3.18 5.75 11.22
CA CYS A 188 -3.83 6.17 9.98
C CYS A 188 -3.24 7.49 9.48
N GLY A 189 -3.16 7.63 8.17
CA GLY A 189 -2.84 8.87 7.49
C GLY A 189 -4.11 9.59 7.05
N VAL A 190 -4.15 10.91 7.25
CA VAL A 190 -5.18 11.81 6.72
C VAL A 190 -4.49 12.99 6.05
N THR A 191 -4.94 13.38 4.86
CA THR A 191 -4.44 14.57 4.17
C THR A 191 -5.48 15.68 4.23
N CYS A 192 -5.01 16.89 4.50
CA CYS A 192 -5.76 18.13 4.55
C CYS A 192 -5.22 19.08 3.48
N ALA A 193 -6.09 19.65 2.67
CA ALA A 193 -5.76 20.78 1.81
C ALA A 193 -6.37 22.07 2.38
N LEU A 194 -5.60 23.14 2.33
CA LEU A 194 -6.07 24.50 2.58
C LEU A 194 -6.21 25.22 1.25
N ASP A 195 -7.43 25.64 0.96
CA ASP A 195 -7.74 26.46 -0.21
C ASP A 195 -7.16 27.87 -0.05
N PRO A 196 -6.97 28.62 -1.16
CA PRO A 196 -6.54 30.02 -1.11
C PRO A 196 -7.45 30.91 -0.27
N ASP A 197 -8.74 30.57 -0.19
CA ASP A 197 -9.77 31.28 0.58
C ASP A 197 -9.76 30.94 2.08
N GLY A 198 -8.89 30.02 2.52
CA GLY A 198 -8.79 29.58 3.92
C GLY A 198 -9.76 28.46 4.31
N ASN A 199 -10.45 27.85 3.34
CA ASN A 199 -11.29 26.69 3.59
C ASN A 199 -10.45 25.41 3.70
N LEU A 200 -10.79 24.57 4.67
CA LEU A 200 -10.15 23.28 4.92
C LEU A 200 -10.93 22.15 4.24
N VAL A 201 -10.24 21.38 3.40
CA VAL A 201 -10.78 20.18 2.75
C VAL A 201 -10.01 18.94 3.23
N LEU A 202 -10.74 17.93 3.71
CA LEU A 202 -10.20 16.63 4.08
C LEU A 202 -10.18 15.71 2.84
N ASP A 203 -9.11 14.93 2.69
CA ASP A 203 -8.86 14.02 1.57
C ASP A 203 -9.04 14.69 0.18
N PRO A 204 -8.19 15.68 -0.16
CA PRO A 204 -8.26 16.39 -1.42
C PRO A 204 -7.97 15.49 -2.63
N THR A 205 -8.64 15.80 -3.74
CA THR A 205 -8.35 15.25 -5.08
C THR A 205 -7.12 15.92 -5.71
N THR A 206 -6.52 15.33 -6.74
CA THR A 206 -5.36 15.92 -7.46
C THR A 206 -5.63 17.33 -7.98
N LYS A 207 -6.89 17.66 -8.33
CA LYS A 207 -7.26 19.01 -8.76
C LYS A 207 -7.17 19.99 -7.58
N GLN A 208 -7.79 19.63 -6.47
CA GLN A 208 -7.76 20.43 -5.24
C GLN A 208 -6.34 20.56 -4.69
N GLU A 209 -5.52 19.50 -4.74
CA GLU A 209 -4.11 19.58 -4.32
C GLU A 209 -3.29 20.57 -5.15
N LYS A 210 -3.60 20.74 -6.44
CA LYS A 210 -2.90 21.71 -7.31
C LYS A 210 -3.34 23.14 -7.06
N GLU A 211 -4.60 23.35 -6.71
CA GLU A 211 -5.19 24.66 -6.43
C GLU A 211 -4.97 25.10 -4.97
N ALA A 212 -4.72 24.15 -4.08
CA ALA A 212 -4.48 24.38 -2.67
C ALA A 212 -3.22 25.22 -2.42
N ARG A 213 -3.33 26.13 -1.46
CA ARG A 213 -2.23 26.94 -0.96
C ARG A 213 -1.28 26.13 -0.09
N ALA A 214 -1.82 25.19 0.68
CA ALA A 214 -1.05 24.30 1.52
C ALA A 214 -1.68 22.90 1.60
N ILE A 215 -0.82 21.90 1.70
CA ILE A 215 -1.18 20.49 1.87
C ILE A 215 -0.48 19.99 3.13
N LEU A 216 -1.26 19.42 4.04
CA LEU A 216 -0.80 18.87 5.30
C LEU A 216 -1.24 17.41 5.39
N THR A 217 -0.30 16.49 5.48
CA THR A 217 -0.58 15.08 5.72
C THR A 217 -0.15 14.73 7.13
N PHE A 218 -1.08 14.20 7.92
CA PHE A 218 -0.83 13.78 9.30
C PHE A 218 -0.98 12.26 9.42
N ALA A 219 -0.05 11.64 10.16
CA ALA A 219 -0.19 10.26 10.61
C ALA A 219 -0.50 10.26 12.11
N LEU A 220 -1.62 9.65 12.49
CA LEU A 220 -2.12 9.62 13.86
C LEU A 220 -2.11 8.20 14.41
N ASP A 221 -1.86 8.08 15.71
CA ASP A 221 -1.94 6.83 16.46
C ASP A 221 -3.39 6.55 16.92
N SER A 222 -3.87 5.32 16.80
CA SER A 222 -5.19 4.90 17.27
C SER A 222 -5.36 4.95 18.78
N ALA A 223 -4.29 4.72 19.56
CA ALA A 223 -4.39 4.55 21.01
C ALA A 223 -4.58 5.89 21.74
N GLU A 224 -3.72 6.86 21.42
CA GLU A 224 -3.66 8.15 22.11
C GLU A 224 -3.99 9.33 21.20
N GLN A 225 -4.33 9.10 19.92
CA GLN A 225 -4.51 10.16 18.90
C GLN A 225 -3.31 11.11 18.81
N LYS A 226 -2.12 10.60 19.15
CA LYS A 226 -0.86 11.34 19.06
C LYS A 226 -0.40 11.41 17.61
N LEU A 227 0.21 12.53 17.28
CA LEU A 227 0.82 12.77 15.98
C LEU A 227 2.14 12.00 15.87
N LEU A 228 2.21 11.08 14.90
CA LEU A 228 3.41 10.28 14.59
C LEU A 228 4.26 10.98 13.53
N MET A 229 3.61 11.50 12.49
CA MET A 229 4.28 12.13 11.36
C MET A 229 3.43 13.29 10.85
N SER A 230 4.08 14.39 10.48
CA SER A 230 3.46 15.51 9.76
C SER A 230 4.32 15.84 8.55
N ALA A 231 3.72 15.79 7.37
CA ALA A 231 4.34 16.20 6.12
C ALA A 231 3.58 17.41 5.58
N THR A 232 4.26 18.54 5.48
CA THR A 232 3.63 19.81 5.13
C THR A 232 4.28 20.39 3.89
N LYS A 233 3.45 20.93 3.00
CA LYS A 233 3.87 21.63 1.78
C LYS A 233 3.03 22.88 1.62
N GLY A 234 3.67 24.03 1.41
CA GLY A 234 2.99 25.31 1.22
C GLY A 234 3.03 26.21 2.46
N LEU A 235 2.20 27.26 2.42
CA LEU A 235 2.21 28.35 3.40
C LEU A 235 0.92 28.34 4.22
N TYR A 236 1.04 28.25 5.54
CA TYR A 236 -0.07 28.20 6.48
C TYR A 236 0.28 28.95 7.77
N SER A 237 -0.73 29.37 8.52
CA SER A 237 -0.62 29.96 9.85
C SER A 237 -0.73 28.91 10.96
N ASP A 238 -0.31 29.25 12.18
CA ASP A 238 -0.40 28.35 13.34
C ASP A 238 -1.87 28.00 13.68
N ALA A 239 -2.79 28.95 13.55
CA ALA A 239 -4.21 28.71 13.76
C ALA A 239 -4.79 27.70 12.76
N GLU A 240 -4.42 27.82 11.47
CA GLU A 240 -4.85 26.87 10.43
C GLU A 240 -4.27 25.48 10.69
N LEU A 241 -3.01 25.37 11.13
CA LEU A 241 -2.40 24.09 11.49
C LEU A 241 -3.17 23.40 12.61
N GLN A 242 -3.53 24.13 13.67
CA GLN A 242 -4.31 23.59 14.78
C GLN A 242 -5.71 23.13 14.34
N GLN A 243 -6.36 23.89 13.46
CA GLN A 243 -7.64 23.51 12.88
C GLN A 243 -7.53 22.24 12.02
N CYS A 244 -6.51 22.15 11.18
CA CYS A 244 -6.25 20.96 10.35
C CYS A 244 -5.98 19.73 11.21
N LEU A 245 -5.19 19.88 12.28
CA LEU A 245 -4.89 18.78 13.20
C LEU A 245 -6.15 18.28 13.92
N ALA A 246 -7.00 19.20 14.41
CA ALA A 246 -8.26 18.84 15.06
C ALA A 246 -9.22 18.12 14.08
N ALA A 247 -9.32 18.61 12.84
CA ALA A 247 -10.11 17.96 11.81
C ALA A 247 -9.56 16.57 11.43
N ALA A 248 -8.24 16.43 11.32
CA ALA A 248 -7.58 15.15 11.07
C ALA A 248 -7.81 14.14 12.20
N GLN A 249 -7.82 14.60 13.46
CA GLN A 249 -8.17 13.77 14.63
C GLN A 249 -9.63 13.33 14.67
N ALA A 250 -10.55 14.14 14.14
CA ALA A 250 -11.94 13.72 13.98
C ALA A 250 -12.05 12.66 12.87
N ALA A 251 -11.40 12.91 11.72
CA ALA A 251 -11.39 12.00 10.57
C ALA A 251 -10.73 10.64 10.88
N SER A 252 -9.62 10.65 11.62
CA SER A 252 -8.91 9.43 12.03
C SER A 252 -9.81 8.48 12.82
N GLN A 253 -10.70 8.99 13.67
CA GLN A 253 -11.63 8.17 14.44
C GLN A 253 -12.59 7.38 13.53
N HIS A 254 -13.04 8.00 12.44
CA HIS A 254 -13.86 7.32 11.43
C HIS A 254 -13.07 6.24 10.71
N ILE A 255 -11.81 6.51 10.33
CA ILE A 255 -10.92 5.53 9.68
C ILE A 255 -10.61 4.36 10.62
N PHE A 256 -10.32 4.61 11.90
CA PHE A 256 -10.07 3.55 12.87
C PHE A 256 -11.30 2.68 13.14
N ARG A 257 -12.49 3.27 13.16
CA ARG A 257 -13.74 2.50 13.23
C ARG A 257 -13.86 1.59 12.01
N PHE A 258 -13.59 2.14 10.83
CA PHE A 258 -13.62 1.39 9.58
C PHE A 258 -12.60 0.24 9.55
N TYR A 259 -11.38 0.42 10.07
CA TYR A 259 -10.41 -0.67 10.22
C TYR A 259 -10.94 -1.81 11.07
N ARG A 260 -11.51 -1.49 12.23
CA ARG A 260 -12.06 -2.51 13.15
C ARG A 260 -13.21 -3.28 12.51
N GLU A 261 -14.13 -2.59 11.85
CA GLU A 261 -15.24 -3.23 11.14
C GLU A 261 -14.75 -4.15 10.01
N SER A 262 -13.73 -3.69 9.27
CA SER A 262 -13.17 -4.45 8.15
C SER A 262 -12.46 -5.73 8.62
N LEU A 263 -11.68 -5.64 9.70
CA LEU A 263 -11.03 -6.80 10.32
C LEU A 263 -12.06 -7.78 10.88
N GLN A 264 -13.08 -7.28 11.61
CA GLN A 264 -14.14 -8.14 12.13
C GLN A 264 -14.86 -8.92 11.03
N ARG A 265 -15.23 -8.27 9.92
CA ARG A 265 -15.89 -8.94 8.79
C ARG A 265 -15.05 -10.06 8.17
N ARG A 266 -13.72 -9.94 8.19
CA ARG A 266 -12.81 -11.00 7.70
C ARG A 266 -12.81 -12.19 8.64
N TYR A 267 -12.66 -11.96 9.94
CA TYR A 267 -12.57 -13.05 10.93
C TYR A 267 -13.93 -13.71 11.23
N SER A 268 -15.06 -13.01 11.10
CA SER A 268 -16.38 -13.60 11.32
C SER A 268 -16.83 -14.58 10.24
N LYS A 269 -16.13 -14.64 9.10
CA LYS A 269 -16.46 -15.54 7.98
C LYS A 269 -15.68 -16.87 8.01
N SER A 270 -14.84 -17.07 9.03
CA SER A 270 -14.10 -18.31 9.26
C SER A 270 -14.77 -19.14 10.34
#